data_AF-A0A1V6V6N5-F1
#
_entry.id   AF-A0A1V6V6N5-F1
#
_cell.length_a   1.000
_cell.length_b   1.000
_cell.length_c   1.000
_cell.angle_alpha   90.00
_cell.angle_beta   90.00
_cell.angle_gamma   90.00
#
_symmetry.space_group_name_H-M   'P 1'
#
loop_
_entity.id
_entity.type
_entity.pdbx_description
1 polymer ?
#
loop_
_entity_poly.entity_id
_entity_poly.type
_entity_poly.pdbx_seq_one_letter_code
_entity_poly.pdbx_strand_id
1 'polypeptide(L)'
;MPPSQLIRIPQALLDLGGELEELVYIKTAIGIYDRTMLAIINSSTTPAQLNLHRGSWLQAKVNVASLHRSIVADFNRLPRHMKRTFVRSNRSTLNEHGFRPSADDLEITRPGSRRIIIVL
;
A
#
# COMPACT_ATOMS: atom_id res chain seq x y z
N MET A 1 39.11 11.29 -15.50
CA MET A 1 37.82 11.62 -14.85
C MET A 1 37.16 10.31 -14.45
N PRO A 2 36.78 10.08 -13.19
CA PRO A 2 36.05 8.87 -12.86
C PRO A 2 34.62 9.00 -13.40
N PRO A 3 34.03 7.93 -13.97
CA PRO A 3 32.67 7.96 -14.44
C PRO A 3 31.73 8.15 -13.24
N SER A 4 30.80 9.10 -13.38
CA SER A 4 29.69 9.31 -12.46
C SER A 4 28.98 7.97 -12.29
N GLN A 5 29.11 7.36 -11.11
CA GLN A 5 28.35 6.17 -10.74
C GLN A 5 26.88 6.59 -10.68
N LEU A 6 26.18 6.47 -11.82
CA LEU A 6 24.73 6.45 -11.85
C LEU A 6 24.33 5.31 -10.91
N ILE A 7 23.80 5.68 -9.74
CA ILE A 7 23.24 4.74 -8.77
C ILE A 7 22.13 4.00 -9.52
N ARG A 8 22.45 2.81 -10.03
CA ARG A 8 21.51 2.00 -10.77
C ARG A 8 20.59 1.36 -9.75
N ILE A 9 19.47 2.03 -9.46
CA ILE A 9 18.44 1.47 -8.60
C ILE A 9 17.90 0.23 -9.33
N PRO A 10 17.93 -0.96 -8.70
CA PRO A 10 17.37 -2.16 -9.31
C PRO A 10 15.88 -1.98 -9.64
N GLN A 11 15.46 -2.44 -10.82
CA GLN A 11 14.06 -2.30 -11.26
C GLN A 11 13.05 -2.83 -10.24
N ALA A 12 13.34 -3.97 -9.61
CA ALA A 12 12.48 -4.54 -8.57
C ALA A 12 12.27 -3.63 -7.34
N LEU A 13 13.21 -2.72 -7.04
CA LEU A 13 13.02 -1.73 -5.98
C LEU A 13 12.15 -0.55 -6.42
N LEU A 14 12.20 -0.19 -7.71
CA LEU A 14 11.33 0.84 -8.29
C LEU A 14 9.90 0.33 -8.39
N ASP A 15 9.70 -0.89 -8.88
CA ASP A 15 8.38 -1.52 -9.01
C ASP A 15 7.70 -1.62 -7.64
N LEU A 16 8.43 -2.13 -6.63
CA LEU A 16 7.93 -2.23 -5.26
C LEU A 16 7.65 -0.85 -4.62
N GLY A 17 8.43 0.17 -4.99
CA GLY A 17 8.17 1.55 -4.60
C GLY A 17 6.87 2.09 -5.21
N GLY A 18 6.64 1.81 -6.49
CA GLY A 18 5.42 2.18 -7.20
C GLY A 18 4.17 1.50 -6.62
N GLU A 19 4.24 0.20 -6.31
CA GLU A 19 3.13 -0.50 -5.65
C GLU A 19 2.81 0.11 -4.27
N LEU A 20 3.84 0.48 -3.51
CA LEU A 20 3.66 1.13 -2.22
C LEU A 20 2.99 2.51 -2.36
N GLU A 21 3.39 3.30 -3.36
CA GLU A 21 2.78 4.60 -3.66
C GLU A 21 1.31 4.45 -4.09
N GLU A 22 1.01 3.48 -4.94
CA GLU A 22 -0.37 3.16 -5.34
C GLU A 22 -1.23 2.77 -4.13
N LEU A 23 -0.68 1.97 -3.21
CA LEU A 23 -1.36 1.61 -1.97
C LEU A 23 -1.68 2.85 -1.11
N VAL A 24 -0.74 3.78 -0.97
CA VAL A 24 -0.96 5.04 -0.24
C VAL A 24 -2.08 5.85 -0.88
N TYR A 25 -2.04 5.99 -2.21
CA TYR A 25 -3.04 6.72 -2.96
C TYR A 25 -4.45 6.13 -2.76
N ILE A 26 -4.62 4.83 -2.96
CA ILE A 26 -5.93 4.17 -2.83
C ILE A 26 -6.45 4.27 -1.41
N LYS A 27 -5.61 4.07 -0.39
CA LYS A 27 -6.01 4.22 1.02
C LYS A 27 -6.47 5.63 1.34
N THR A 28 -5.79 6.63 0.80
CA THR A 28 -6.17 8.04 0.98
C THR A 28 -7.53 8.32 0.34
N ALA A 29 -7.75 7.83 -0.89
CA ALA A 29 -9.03 7.96 -1.57
C ALA A 29 -10.19 7.29 -0.81
N ILE A 30 -9.97 6.08 -0.28
CA ILE A 30 -10.95 5.39 0.59
C ILE A 30 -11.24 6.21 1.84
N GLY A 31 -10.21 6.75 2.50
CA GLY A 31 -10.38 7.55 3.72
C GLY A 31 -11.16 8.85 3.48
N ILE A 32 -10.95 9.51 2.33
CA ILE A 32 -11.74 10.66 1.91
C ILE A 32 -13.20 10.23 1.71
N TYR A 33 -13.42 9.17 0.94
CA TYR A 33 -14.76 8.65 0.67
C TYR A 33 -15.52 8.32 1.97
N ASP A 34 -14.89 7.60 2.90
CA ASP A 34 -15.49 7.23 4.19
C ASP A 34 -15.94 8.46 4.98
N ARG A 35 -15.20 9.58 4.90
CA ARG A 35 -15.56 10.86 5.54
C ARG A 35 -16.67 11.60 4.80
N THR A 36 -16.66 11.58 3.46
CA THR A 36 -17.59 12.36 2.64
C THR A 36 -18.90 11.65 2.34
N MET A 37 -19.01 10.34 2.58
CA MET A 37 -20.20 9.56 2.24
C MET A 37 -21.48 10.08 2.91
N LEU A 38 -21.40 10.63 4.13
CA LEU A 38 -22.53 11.27 4.81
C LEU A 38 -23.03 12.52 4.08
N ALA A 39 -22.14 13.28 3.42
CA ALA A 39 -22.53 14.46 2.64
C ALA A 39 -23.18 14.06 1.30
N ILE A 40 -22.71 12.96 0.69
CA ILE A 40 -23.27 12.44 -0.57
C ILE A 40 -24.71 11.96 -0.37
N ILE A 41 -25.00 11.27 0.74
CA ILE A 41 -26.35 10.79 1.08
C ILE A 41 -27.37 11.94 1.22
N ASN A 42 -26.91 13.12 1.65
CA ASN A 42 -27.76 14.31 1.83
C ASN A 42 -27.86 15.21 0.59
N SER A 43 -27.22 14.83 -0.51
CA SER A 43 -27.26 15.55 -1.79
C SER A 43 -28.26 14.92 -2.76
N SER A 44 -28.60 15.59 -3.86
CA SER A 44 -29.52 15.11 -4.91
C SER A 44 -28.93 13.97 -5.76
N THR A 45 -28.20 13.04 -5.14
CA THR A 45 -27.57 11.89 -5.80
C THR A 45 -28.61 10.82 -6.04
N THR A 46 -28.70 10.33 -7.27
CA THR A 46 -29.66 9.27 -7.62
C THR A 46 -29.24 7.91 -7.01
N PRO A 47 -30.19 6.98 -6.78
CA PRO A 47 -29.86 5.62 -6.30
C PRO A 47 -28.84 4.88 -7.17
N ALA A 48 -28.86 5.09 -8.49
CA ALA A 48 -27.91 4.48 -9.41
C ALA A 48 -26.48 5.00 -9.20
N GLN A 49 -26.31 6.31 -8.99
CA GLN A 49 -25.02 6.92 -8.68
C GLN A 49 -24.49 6.45 -7.32
N LEU A 50 -25.35 6.36 -6.30
CA LEU A 50 -24.97 5.82 -4.99
C LEU A 50 -24.46 4.37 -5.09
N ASN A 51 -25.14 3.52 -5.87
CA ASN A 51 -24.71 2.14 -6.09
C ASN A 51 -23.37 2.05 -6.83
N LEU A 52 -23.14 2.91 -7.83
CA LEU A 52 -21.87 3.00 -8.54
C LEU A 52 -20.73 3.38 -7.58
N HIS A 53 -20.92 4.45 -6.78
CA HIS A 53 -19.95 4.89 -5.79
C HIS A 53 -19.62 3.80 -4.77
N ARG A 54 -20.64 3.09 -4.27
CA ARG A 54 -20.45 1.96 -3.35
C ARG A 54 -19.67 0.81 -4.01
N GLY A 55 -19.97 0.49 -5.27
CA GLY A 55 -19.26 -0.51 -6.04
C GLY A 55 -17.78 -0.17 -6.21
N SER A 56 -17.47 1.05 -6.67
CA SER A 56 -16.10 1.54 -6.82
C SER A 56 -15.33 1.53 -5.49
N TRP A 57 -15.98 1.89 -4.38
CA TRP A 57 -15.38 1.86 -3.05
C TRP A 57 -15.06 0.44 -2.57
N LEU A 58 -15.97 -0.52 -2.77
CA LEU A 58 -15.71 -1.93 -2.46
C LEU A 58 -14.56 -2.48 -3.30
N GLN A 59 -14.51 -2.14 -4.59
CA GLN A 59 -13.42 -2.54 -5.47
C GLN A 59 -12.08 -1.96 -4.99
N ALA A 60 -12.03 -0.69 -4.61
CA ALA A 60 -10.83 -0.05 -4.07
C ALA A 60 -10.33 -0.78 -2.81
N LYS A 61 -11.22 -1.20 -1.91
CA LYS A 61 -10.85 -1.97 -0.71
C LYS A 61 -10.27 -3.34 -1.05
N VAL A 62 -10.81 -4.02 -2.06
CA VAL A 62 -10.25 -5.29 -2.55
C VAL A 62 -8.84 -5.07 -3.12
N ASN A 63 -8.65 -4.00 -3.91
CA ASN A 63 -7.34 -3.66 -4.47
C ASN A 63 -6.30 -3.38 -3.39
N VAL A 64 -6.65 -2.70 -2.29
CA VAL A 64 -5.75 -2.49 -1.14
C VAL A 64 -5.26 -3.82 -0.58
N ALA A 65 -6.16 -4.78 -0.35
CA ALA A 65 -5.77 -6.08 0.18
C ALA A 65 -4.89 -6.87 -0.80
N SER A 66 -5.14 -6.72 -2.11
CA SER A 66 -4.31 -7.32 -3.15
C SER A 66 -2.89 -6.74 -3.16
N LEU A 67 -2.78 -5.40 -3.19
CA LEU A 67 -1.49 -4.69 -3.17
C LEU A 67 -0.69 -5.00 -1.90
N HIS A 68 -1.33 -5.07 -0.73
CA HIS A 68 -0.66 -5.48 0.51
C HIS A 68 0.01 -6.85 0.37
N ARG A 69 -0.66 -7.83 -0.25
CA ARG A 69 -0.09 -9.17 -0.46
C ARG A 69 1.01 -9.16 -1.51
N SER A 70 0.84 -8.41 -2.60
CA SER A 70 1.85 -8.25 -3.67
C SER A 70 3.16 -7.70 -3.09
N ILE A 71 3.07 -6.57 -2.38
CA ILE A 71 4.22 -5.89 -1.78
C ILE A 71 4.96 -6.83 -0.81
N VAL A 72 4.24 -7.58 0.02
CA VAL A 72 4.88 -8.55 0.92
C VAL A 72 5.58 -9.67 0.16
N ALA A 73 4.91 -10.26 -0.83
CA ALA A 73 5.47 -11.36 -1.61
C ALA A 73 6.73 -10.92 -2.36
N ASP A 74 6.69 -9.77 -3.02
CA ASP A 74 7.80 -9.27 -3.83
C ASP A 74 8.93 -8.75 -2.96
N PHE A 75 8.63 -8.07 -1.85
CA PHE A 75 9.65 -7.72 -0.86
C PHE A 75 10.38 -8.96 -0.35
N ASN A 76 9.64 -10.04 -0.03
CA ASN A 76 10.24 -11.23 0.56
C ASN A 76 11.13 -12.01 -0.43
N ARG A 77 10.92 -11.84 -1.75
CA ARG A 77 11.78 -12.37 -2.82
C ARG A 77 13.07 -11.56 -3.03
N LEU A 78 13.15 -10.34 -2.52
CA LEU A 78 14.34 -9.49 -2.72
C LEU A 78 15.57 -10.03 -1.96
N PRO A 79 16.79 -9.82 -2.49
CA PRO A 79 18.02 -10.00 -1.73
C PRO A 79 18.06 -9.11 -0.48
N ARG A 80 18.69 -9.61 0.60
CA ARG A 80 18.75 -8.94 1.90
C ARG A 80 19.22 -7.47 1.85
N HIS A 81 20.21 -7.17 1.01
CA HIS A 81 20.72 -5.79 0.90
C HIS A 81 19.70 -4.84 0.25
N MET A 82 18.88 -5.33 -0.68
CA MET A 82 17.79 -4.56 -1.29
C MET A 82 16.62 -4.37 -0.32
N LYS A 83 16.25 -5.43 0.42
CA LYS A 83 15.26 -5.34 1.51
C LYS A 83 15.59 -4.20 2.48
N ARG A 84 16.86 -4.14 2.94
CA ARG A 84 17.33 -3.06 3.82
C ARG A 84 17.23 -1.68 3.20
N THR A 85 17.61 -1.53 1.94
CA THR A 85 17.51 -0.25 1.22
C THR A 85 16.06 0.21 1.09
N PHE A 86 15.15 -0.70 0.74
CA PHE A 86 13.72 -0.42 0.64
C PHE A 86 13.13 0.01 2.00
N VAL A 87 13.35 -0.80 3.05
CA VAL A 87 12.85 -0.50 4.40
C VAL A 87 13.38 0.83 4.89
N ARG A 88 14.68 1.12 4.69
CA ARG A 88 15.27 2.38 5.13
C ARG A 88 14.63 3.59 4.43
N SER A 89 14.34 3.47 3.14
CA SER A 89 13.78 4.56 2.34
C SER A 89 12.29 4.79 2.60
N ASN A 90 11.55 3.73 2.96
CA ASN A 90 10.08 3.76 3.06
C ASN A 90 9.55 3.50 4.48
N ARG A 91 10.39 3.58 5.51
CA ARG A 91 10.05 3.11 6.87
C ARG A 91 8.78 3.74 7.45
N SER A 92 8.64 5.06 7.32
CA SER A 92 7.47 5.80 7.81
C SER A 92 6.21 5.32 7.11
N THR A 93 6.23 5.30 5.78
CA THR A 93 5.13 4.86 4.92
C THR A 93 4.71 3.43 5.22
N LEU A 94 5.67 2.52 5.36
CA LEU A 94 5.40 1.12 5.70
C LEU A 94 4.68 1.00 7.05
N ASN A 95 5.18 1.66 8.09
CA ASN A 95 4.57 1.63 9.41
C ASN A 95 3.16 2.23 9.41
N GLU A 96 2.97 3.37 8.75
CA GLU A 96 1.68 4.07 8.67
C GLU A 96 0.63 3.24 7.94
N HIS A 97 1.03 2.55 6.88
CA HIS A 97 0.11 1.80 6.03
C HIS A 97 0.02 0.31 6.37
N GLY A 98 0.33 -0.05 7.61
CA GLY A 98 0.00 -1.35 8.17
C GLY A 98 0.98 -2.45 7.77
N PHE A 99 2.23 -2.11 7.49
CA PHE A 99 3.31 -3.08 7.39
C PHE A 99 4.17 -3.07 8.65
N ARG A 100 4.72 -4.24 8.98
CA ARG A 100 5.78 -4.39 9.98
C ARG A 100 7.05 -4.84 9.29
N PRO A 101 7.97 -3.93 8.98
CA PRO A 101 9.26 -4.29 8.43
C PRO A 101 10.13 -4.94 9.50
N SER A 102 10.62 -6.15 9.22
CA SER A 102 11.70 -6.82 9.93
C SER A 102 13.02 -6.63 9.16
N ALA A 103 14.13 -7.05 9.77
CA ALA A 103 15.44 -7.02 9.12
C ALA A 103 15.50 -7.90 7.86
N ASP A 104 14.67 -8.93 7.81
CA ASP A 104 14.71 -9.96 6.78
C ASP A 104 13.37 -10.17 6.05
N ASP A 105 12.22 -9.78 6.62
CA ASP A 105 10.88 -9.98 6.03
C ASP A 105 9.95 -8.78 6.23
N LEU A 106 8.86 -8.73 5.47
CA LEU A 106 7.78 -7.75 5.62
C LEU A 106 6.47 -8.46 5.91
N GLU A 107 5.75 -8.01 6.94
CA GLU A 107 4.47 -8.60 7.34
C GLU A 107 3.35 -7.56 7.32
N ILE A 108 2.12 -7.99 7.09
CA ILE A 108 0.93 -7.14 7.22
C ILE A 108 0.50 -7.12 8.69
N THR A 109 0.38 -5.92 9.26
CA THR A 109 -0.23 -5.70 10.57
C THR A 109 -1.70 -5.39 10.43
N ARG A 110 -2.52 -5.93 11.33
CA ARG A 110 -3.92 -5.49 11.43
C ARG A 110 -3.96 -4.04 11.91
N PRO A 111 -4.84 -3.19 11.34
CA PRO A 111 -5.20 -1.92 11.98
C PRO A 111 -5.70 -2.21 13.40
N GLY A 112 -5.00 -1.68 14.41
CA GLY A 112 -5.40 -1.78 15.82
C GLY A 112 -5.05 -3.09 16.56
N SER A 113 -4.23 -3.99 16.02
CA SER A 113 -3.81 -5.20 16.77
C SER A 113 -2.31 -5.47 16.67
N ARG A 114 -1.67 -5.70 17.82
CA ARG A 114 -0.27 -6.17 17.95
C ARG A 114 -0.04 -7.60 17.42
N ARG A 115 -1.03 -8.23 16.77
CA ARG A 115 -0.94 -9.61 16.26
C ARG A 115 -0.74 -9.64 14.75
N ILE A 116 0.29 -10.39 14.35
CA ILE A 116 0.70 -10.69 12.97
C ILE A 116 -0.32 -11.67 12.37
N ILE A 117 -0.77 -11.44 11.13
CA ILE A 117 -1.46 -12.48 10.35
C ILE A 117 -0.42 -13.13 9.44
N ILE A 118 -0.10 -14.40 9.71
CA ILE A 118 0.56 -15.25 8.71
C ILE A 118 -0.54 -15.61 7.71
N VAL A 119 -0.47 -15.06 6.50
CA VAL A 119 -1.36 -15.48 5.41
C VAL A 119 -0.68 -16.70 4.76
N LEU A 120 -1.22 -17.88 5.06
CA LEU A 120 -0.90 -19.15 4.40
C LEU A 120 -1.44 -19.16 2.97
#